data_AF-A0AAD8HT20-F1
#
_entry.id   AF-A0AAD8HT20-F1
#
_cell.length_a   1.000
_cell.length_b   1.000
_cell.length_c   1.000
_cell.angle_alpha   90.00
_cell.angle_beta   90.00
_cell.angle_gamma   90.00
#
_symmetry.space_group_name_H-M   'P 1'
#
loop_
_entity.id
_entity.type
_entity.pdbx_description
1 polymer ?
#
loop_
_entity_poly.entity_id
_entity_poly.type
_entity_poly.pdbx_seq_one_letter_code
_entity_poly.pdbx_strand_id
1 'polypeptide(L)'
;MLGQAVIASYMAHLHTETSQRPELAETFAFIDPGSTFNLNGDFEAYIVNRLKEGNPDRLFFLPHNQKAVKSFNSETGRGNRTPPKAKFLSGSPKQPGGHECAYVVMRYMKEIINDTRLTFATKWLPKTRATYNEAQLDEVRIEALKFIQEHI
;
A
#
# COMPACT_ATOMS: atom_id res chain seq x y z
N MET A 1 -6.72 15.91 2.66
CA MET A 1 -6.21 14.56 2.94
C MET A 1 -7.16 13.57 2.30
N LEU A 2 -6.68 12.65 1.45
CA LEU A 2 -7.52 11.60 0.90
C LEU A 2 -7.87 10.58 2.00
N GLY A 3 -9.14 10.16 2.04
CA GLY A 3 -9.60 9.15 2.99
C GLY A 3 -9.12 7.74 2.63
N GLN A 4 -9.11 6.85 3.63
CA GLN A 4 -8.76 5.42 3.45
C GLN A 4 -9.61 4.73 2.38
N ALA A 5 -10.87 5.16 2.23
CA ALA A 5 -11.78 4.63 1.21
C ALA A 5 -11.22 4.77 -0.21
N VAL A 6 -10.54 5.87 -0.53
CA VAL A 6 -9.97 6.09 -1.88
C VAL A 6 -8.81 5.12 -2.14
N ILE A 7 -7.97 4.88 -1.14
CA ILE A 7 -6.88 3.89 -1.24
C ILE A 7 -7.47 2.49 -1.40
N ALA A 8 -8.51 2.15 -0.62
CA ALA A 8 -9.19 0.86 -0.71
C ALA A 8 -9.84 0.64 -2.09
N SER A 9 -10.55 1.63 -2.63
CA SER A 9 -11.11 1.58 -3.98
C SER A 9 -10.03 1.37 -5.03
N TYR A 10 -8.89 2.05 -4.92
CA TYR A 10 -7.80 1.87 -5.86
C TYR A 10 -7.08 0.51 -5.72
N MET A 11 -6.99 -0.03 -4.50
CA MET A 11 -6.52 -1.41 -4.31
C MET A 11 -7.48 -2.43 -4.94
N ALA A 12 -8.79 -2.19 -4.90
CA ALA A 12 -9.78 -3.04 -5.59
C ALA A 12 -9.65 -2.95 -7.12
N HIS A 13 -9.38 -1.75 -7.65
CA HIS A 13 -9.04 -1.55 -9.05
C HIS A 13 -7.81 -2.38 -9.46
N LEU A 14 -6.68 -2.21 -8.75
CA LEU A 14 -5.45 -2.96 -9.02
C LEU A 14 -5.65 -4.48 -8.85
N HIS A 15 -6.43 -4.90 -7.86
CA HIS A 15 -6.78 -6.30 -7.67
C HIS A 15 -7.48 -6.84 -8.93
N THR A 16 -8.49 -6.14 -9.44
CA THR A 16 -9.21 -6.51 -10.66
C THR A 16 -8.25 -6.66 -11.85
N GLU A 17 -7.33 -5.72 -12.04
CA GLU A 17 -6.32 -5.79 -13.11
C GLU A 17 -5.31 -6.94 -12.93
N THR A 18 -4.92 -7.24 -11.69
CA THR A 18 -4.01 -8.36 -11.40
C THR A 18 -4.69 -9.70 -11.51
N SER A 19 -5.97 -9.83 -11.14
CA SER A 19 -6.74 -11.07 -11.24
C SER A 19 -6.95 -11.51 -12.69
N GLN A 20 -6.96 -10.58 -13.64
CA GLN A 20 -7.03 -10.87 -15.07
C GLN A 20 -5.72 -11.43 -15.64
N ARG A 21 -4.63 -11.38 -14.88
CA ARG A 21 -3.27 -11.79 -15.26
C ARG A 21 -2.79 -12.90 -14.31
N PRO A 22 -2.87 -14.19 -14.68
CA PRO A 22 -2.62 -15.31 -13.77
C PRO A 22 -1.27 -15.22 -13.02
N GLU A 23 -0.22 -14.79 -13.69
CA GLU A 23 1.11 -14.61 -13.13
C GLU A 23 1.15 -13.55 -12.01
N LEU A 24 0.33 -12.50 -12.14
CA LEU A 24 0.25 -11.43 -11.15
C LEU A 24 -0.73 -11.75 -10.03
N ALA A 25 -1.81 -12.49 -10.33
CA ALA A 25 -2.77 -12.97 -9.36
C ALA A 25 -2.11 -13.88 -8.31
N GLU A 26 -1.10 -14.65 -8.71
CA GLU A 26 -0.32 -15.47 -7.78
C GLU A 26 0.71 -14.66 -6.98
N THR A 27 1.26 -13.61 -7.60
CA THR A 27 2.34 -12.78 -7.06
C THR A 27 1.86 -11.70 -6.10
N PHE A 28 0.72 -11.05 -6.35
CA PHE A 28 0.28 -9.89 -5.59
C PHE A 28 -1.00 -10.15 -4.80
N ALA A 29 -1.01 -9.72 -3.54
CA ALA A 29 -2.20 -9.72 -2.70
C ALA A 29 -2.38 -8.36 -2.02
N PHE A 30 -3.63 -8.04 -1.71
CA PHE A 30 -4.04 -6.74 -1.19
C PHE A 30 -4.70 -6.93 0.16
N ILE A 31 -4.25 -6.22 1.18
CA ILE A 31 -4.86 -6.20 2.51
C ILE A 31 -5.64 -4.90 2.66
N ASP A 32 -6.94 -5.02 2.92
CA ASP A 32 -7.84 -3.89 3.06
C ASP A 32 -7.29 -2.86 4.08
N PRO A 33 -7.10 -1.58 3.68
CA PRO A 33 -6.61 -0.53 4.57
C PRO A 33 -7.49 -0.32 5.80
N GLY A 34 -8.81 -0.54 5.70
CA GLY A 34 -9.73 -0.43 6.83
C GLY A 34 -9.39 -1.42 7.95
N SER A 35 -9.04 -2.65 7.55
CA SER A 35 -8.61 -3.72 8.45
C SER A 35 -7.25 -3.45 9.12
N THR A 36 -6.35 -2.74 8.43
CA THR A 36 -5.01 -2.40 8.99
C THR A 36 -5.06 -1.35 10.11
N PHE A 37 -6.18 -0.63 10.24
CA PHE A 37 -6.36 0.38 11.28
C PHE A 37 -6.68 -0.25 12.64
N ASN A 38 -7.44 -1.35 12.65
CA ASN A 38 -7.84 -2.04 13.88
C ASN A 38 -6.99 -3.31 14.07
N LEU A 39 -5.76 -3.11 14.53
CA LEU A 39 -4.82 -4.20 14.85
C LEU A 39 -5.32 -4.99 16.08
N ASN A 40 -6.24 -5.93 15.84
CA ASN A 40 -6.83 -6.82 16.85
C ASN A 40 -6.40 -8.28 16.61
N GLY A 41 -6.76 -9.17 17.55
CA GLY A 41 -6.37 -10.58 17.48
C GLY A 41 -6.91 -11.31 16.24
N ASP A 42 -8.09 -10.94 15.75
CA ASP A 42 -8.69 -11.54 14.56
C ASP A 42 -7.92 -11.14 13.30
N PHE A 43 -7.50 -9.88 13.19
CA PHE A 43 -6.65 -9.38 12.12
C PHE A 43 -5.27 -10.03 12.15
N GLU A 44 -4.68 -10.19 13.34
CA GLU A 44 -3.41 -10.90 13.52
C GLU A 44 -3.53 -12.37 13.04
N ALA A 45 -4.59 -13.07 13.44
CA ALA A 45 -4.86 -14.44 13.01
C ALA A 45 -5.07 -14.55 11.49
N TYR A 46 -5.81 -13.60 10.90
CA TYR A 46 -6.02 -13.52 9.46
C TYR A 46 -4.69 -13.37 8.69
N ILE A 47 -3.82 -12.45 9.11
CA ILE A 47 -2.50 -12.28 8.47
C ILE A 47 -1.63 -13.52 8.65
N VAL A 48 -1.60 -14.12 9.85
CA VAL A 48 -0.82 -15.33 10.11
C VAL A 48 -1.28 -16.48 9.22
N ASN A 49 -2.58 -16.70 9.06
CA ASN A 49 -3.11 -17.76 8.20
C ASN A 49 -2.76 -17.47 6.73
N ARG A 50 -2.90 -16.22 6.27
CA ARG A 50 -2.50 -15.82 4.90
C ARG A 50 -1.02 -16.03 4.62
N LEU A 51 -0.15 -15.83 5.61
CA LEU A 51 1.29 -16.07 5.47
C LEU A 51 1.64 -17.57 5.52
N LYS A 52 0.88 -18.38 6.26
CA LYS A 52 1.09 -19.84 6.33
C LYS A 52 0.59 -20.58 5.09
N GLU A 53 -0.56 -20.18 4.58
CA GLU A 53 -1.22 -20.81 3.43
C GLU A 53 -0.77 -20.19 2.10
N GLY A 54 -0.14 -19.03 2.13
CA GLY A 54 0.28 -18.27 0.96
C GLY A 54 1.54 -18.81 0.30
N ASN A 55 1.72 -18.43 -0.97
CA ASN A 55 2.99 -18.61 -1.66
C ASN A 55 4.07 -17.73 -0.99
N PRO A 56 5.24 -18.27 -0.59
CA PRO A 56 6.31 -17.49 0.04
C PRO A 56 6.85 -16.34 -0.83
N ASP A 57 6.67 -16.43 -2.15
CA ASP A 57 7.07 -15.38 -3.10
C ASP A 57 5.98 -14.31 -3.31
N ARG A 58 4.83 -14.44 -2.63
CA ARG A 58 3.73 -13.48 -2.73
C ARG A 58 4.05 -12.17 -2.01
N LEU A 59 3.86 -11.07 -2.73
CA LEU A 59 3.97 -9.70 -2.22
C LEU A 59 2.61 -9.19 -1.75
N PHE A 60 2.56 -8.71 -0.50
CA PHE A 60 1.34 -8.16 0.09
C PHE A 60 1.41 -6.63 0.15
N PHE A 61 0.42 -5.96 -0.42
CA PHE A 61 0.20 -4.53 -0.21
C PHE A 61 -0.61 -4.32 1.06
N LEU A 62 0.02 -3.65 2.04
CA LEU A 62 -0.56 -3.31 3.33
C LEU A 62 -0.31 -1.83 3.63
N PRO A 63 -1.17 -0.91 3.15
CA PRO A 63 -1.04 0.50 3.48
C PRO A 63 -1.18 0.71 4.99
N HIS A 64 -0.22 1.43 5.59
CA HIS A 64 -0.20 1.67 7.03
C HIS A 64 0.04 3.16 7.31
N ASN A 65 -0.73 3.73 8.24
CA ASN A 65 -0.52 5.10 8.71
C ASN A 65 0.02 5.08 10.15
N GLN A 66 1.34 5.05 10.27
CA GLN A 66 2.01 4.96 11.58
C GLN A 66 1.70 6.14 12.50
N LYS A 67 1.49 7.35 11.94
CA LYS A 67 1.15 8.53 12.75
C LYS A 67 -0.24 8.40 13.35
N ALA A 68 -1.22 8.01 12.54
CA ALA A 68 -2.58 7.78 13.02
C ALA A 68 -2.63 6.67 14.10
N VAL A 69 -1.89 5.58 13.89
CA VAL A 69 -1.80 4.49 14.87
C VAL A 69 -1.16 4.95 16.19
N LYS A 70 -0.09 5.76 16.14
CA LYS A 70 0.53 6.34 17.34
C LYS A 70 -0.43 7.26 18.09
N SER A 71 -1.14 8.15 17.39
CA SER A 71 -2.14 9.04 18.00
C SER A 71 -3.26 8.26 18.66
N PHE A 72 -3.86 7.28 17.97
CA PHE A 72 -4.90 6.42 18.53
C PHE A 72 -4.44 5.65 19.77
N ASN A 73 -3.24 5.08 19.73
CA ASN A 73 -2.66 4.36 20.87
C ASN A 73 -2.47 5.28 22.09
N SER A 74 -2.02 6.52 21.86
CA SER A 74 -1.92 7.55 22.91
C SER A 74 -3.27 7.93 23.49
N GLU A 75 -4.31 8.05 22.66
CA GLU A 75 -5.67 8.41 23.08
C GLU A 75 -6.39 7.26 23.79
N THR A 76 -6.11 6.01 23.43
CA THR A 76 -6.76 4.81 23.98
C THR A 76 -5.99 4.14 25.11
N GLY A 77 -4.87 4.73 25.55
CA GLY A 77 -4.03 4.18 26.61
C GLY A 77 -3.31 2.88 26.22
N ARG A 78 -3.29 2.53 24.93
CA ARG A 78 -2.57 1.36 24.41
C ARG A 78 -1.10 1.74 24.24
N GLY A 79 -0.24 1.31 25.17
CA GLY A 79 1.19 1.66 25.18
C GLY A 79 1.94 1.33 23.87
N ASN A 80 3.07 2.03 23.65
CA ASN A 80 3.95 1.86 22.49
C ASN A 80 4.54 0.44 22.44
N ARG A 81 3.94 -0.46 21.65
CA ARG A 81 4.56 -1.76 21.34
C ARG A 81 5.77 -1.56 20.43
N THR A 82 6.85 -2.29 20.69
CA THR A 82 8.02 -2.32 19.81
C THR A 82 7.58 -2.86 18.45
N PRO A 83 7.82 -2.11 17.34
CA PRO A 83 7.46 -2.60 16.02
C PRO A 83 8.25 -3.89 15.69
N PRO A 84 7.70 -4.78 14.86
CA PRO A 84 8.43 -5.95 14.37
C PRO A 84 9.78 -5.55 13.78
N LYS A 85 10.79 -6.43 13.89
CA LYS A 85 12.08 -6.25 13.20
C LYS A 85 11.87 -6.39 11.69
N ALA A 86 11.39 -5.32 11.05
CA ALA A 86 11.26 -5.22 9.61
C ALA A 86 12.59 -4.79 9.00
N LYS A 87 13.06 -5.51 7.98
CA LYS A 87 14.11 -4.99 7.12
C LYS A 87 13.48 -3.98 6.16
N PHE A 88 13.64 -2.70 6.47
CA PHE A 88 13.16 -1.65 5.57
C PHE A 88 13.97 -1.67 4.28
N LEU A 89 13.28 -1.63 3.14
CA LEU A 89 13.93 -1.30 1.89
C LEU A 89 14.58 0.08 2.04
N SER A 90 15.80 0.22 1.56
CA SER A 90 16.58 1.44 1.74
C SER A 90 15.97 2.64 1.01
N GLY A 91 15.00 2.45 0.12
CA GLY A 91 14.41 3.50 -0.69
C GLY A 91 12.89 3.47 -0.78
N SER A 92 12.27 4.64 -0.90
CA SER A 92 10.87 4.84 -1.30
C SER A 92 10.72 6.21 -1.98
N PRO A 93 9.78 6.37 -2.93
CA PRO A 93 9.55 7.65 -3.59
C PRO A 93 9.23 8.74 -2.58
N LYS A 94 9.89 9.89 -2.72
CA LYS A 94 9.56 11.09 -1.91
C LYS A 94 8.26 11.68 -2.41
N GLN A 95 7.51 12.29 -1.49
CA GLN A 95 6.34 13.10 -1.86
C GLN A 95 6.84 14.42 -2.45
N PRO A 96 6.21 14.91 -3.54
CA PRO A 96 6.59 16.20 -4.13
C PRO A 96 6.21 17.35 -3.19
N GLY A 97 5.08 17.21 -2.49
CA GLY A 97 4.60 18.12 -1.45
C GLY A 97 4.31 17.40 -0.13
N GLY A 98 3.36 17.94 0.64
CA GLY A 98 2.97 17.43 1.96
C GLY A 98 1.57 16.80 2.02
N HIS A 99 0.87 16.68 0.90
CA HIS A 99 -0.57 16.35 0.87
C HIS A 99 -0.92 15.19 -0.07
N GLU A 100 0.05 14.73 -0.86
CA GLU A 100 -0.11 13.76 -1.94
C GLU A 100 0.23 12.33 -1.49
N CYS A 101 0.35 12.11 -0.18
CA CYS A 101 0.84 10.85 0.39
C CYS A 101 0.10 9.61 -0.13
N ALA A 102 -1.23 9.68 -0.23
CA ALA A 102 -2.07 8.60 -0.75
C ALA A 102 -1.80 8.33 -2.23
N TYR A 103 -1.69 9.38 -3.06
CA TYR A 103 -1.40 9.23 -4.49
C TYR A 103 0.00 8.64 -4.73
N VAL A 104 0.99 9.03 -3.93
CA VAL A 104 2.34 8.45 -4.00
C VAL A 104 2.30 6.97 -3.66
N VAL A 105 1.53 6.56 -2.65
CA VAL A 105 1.33 5.14 -2.31
C VAL A 105 0.64 4.39 -3.46
N MET A 106 -0.45 4.94 -4.00
CA MET A 106 -1.17 4.37 -5.15
C MET A 106 -0.26 4.19 -6.37
N ARG A 107 0.51 5.23 -6.72
CA ARG A 107 1.43 5.19 -7.85
C ARG A 107 2.57 4.19 -7.64
N TYR A 108 3.04 4.06 -6.41
CA TYR A 108 4.08 3.10 -6.07
C TYR A 108 3.57 1.66 -6.13
N MET A 109 2.35 1.37 -5.66
CA MET A 109 1.73 0.06 -5.82
C MET A 109 1.63 -0.34 -7.29
N LYS A 110 1.13 0.57 -8.15
CA LYS A 110 1.06 0.34 -9.60
C LYS A 110 2.44 0.12 -10.23
N GLU A 111 3.44 0.88 -9.78
CA GLU A 111 4.83 0.70 -10.24
C GLU A 111 5.37 -0.69 -9.92
N ILE A 112 5.18 -1.15 -8.67
CA ILE A 112 5.63 -2.46 -8.22
C ILE A 112 4.96 -3.57 -9.04
N ILE A 113 3.65 -3.46 -9.30
CA ILE A 113 2.90 -4.45 -10.08
C ILE A 113 3.41 -4.53 -11.52
N ASN A 114 3.73 -3.39 -12.13
CA ASN A 114 4.18 -3.31 -13.51
C ASN A 114 5.69 -3.57 -13.69
N ASP A 115 6.44 -3.67 -12.59
CA ASP A 115 7.88 -3.91 -12.61
C ASP A 115 8.21 -5.40 -12.56
N THR A 116 8.23 -6.02 -13.74
CA THR A 116 8.56 -7.44 -13.91
C THR A 116 10.02 -7.79 -13.57
N ARG A 117 10.87 -6.80 -13.29
CA ARG A 117 12.30 -6.97 -12.99
C ARG A 117 12.66 -6.62 -11.56
N LEU A 118 11.67 -6.27 -10.72
CA LEU A 118 11.85 -5.87 -9.32
C LEU A 118 12.84 -4.69 -9.15
N THR A 119 12.99 -3.84 -10.17
CA THR A 119 13.89 -2.68 -10.14
C THR A 119 13.47 -1.61 -9.13
N PHE A 120 12.21 -1.61 -8.70
CA PHE A 120 11.67 -0.71 -7.67
C PHE A 120 12.49 -0.76 -6.38
N ALA A 121 13.10 -1.91 -6.04
CA ALA A 121 13.91 -2.09 -4.85
C ALA A 121 15.17 -1.21 -4.83
N THR A 122 15.69 -0.82 -6.00
CA THR A 122 16.91 -0.01 -6.16
C THR A 122 16.65 1.35 -6.80
N LYS A 123 15.53 1.54 -7.50
CA LYS A 123 15.16 2.82 -8.14
C LYS A 123 15.06 3.98 -7.15
N TRP A 124 14.52 3.72 -5.96
CA TRP A 124 14.19 4.78 -4.99
C TRP A 124 15.23 4.97 -3.89
N LEU A 125 16.48 4.58 -4.13
CA LEU A 125 17.56 4.67 -3.14
C LEU A 125 17.67 6.08 -2.51
N PRO A 126 18.06 6.19 -1.22
CA PRO A 126 17.94 7.42 -0.43
C PRO A 126 18.56 8.67 -1.04
N LYS A 127 19.61 8.49 -1.85
CA LYS A 127 20.44 9.57 -2.38
C LYS A 127 19.79 10.31 -3.56
N THR A 128 18.69 9.81 -4.11
CA THR A 128 18.10 10.33 -5.36
C THR A 128 17.17 11.53 -5.15
N ARG A 129 16.61 11.73 -3.95
CA ARG A 129 15.47 12.66 -3.68
C ARG A 129 14.33 12.52 -4.71
N ALA A 130 14.26 11.39 -5.41
CA ALA A 130 13.35 11.22 -6.53
C ALA A 130 11.90 11.22 -6.04
N THR A 131 11.05 11.89 -6.81
CA THR A 131 9.62 12.03 -6.57
C THR A 131 8.86 11.81 -7.87
N TYR A 132 7.57 11.53 -7.76
CA TYR A 132 6.68 11.51 -8.91
C TYR A 132 6.34 12.94 -9.34
N ASN A 133 6.20 13.15 -10.64
CA ASN A 133 5.67 14.41 -11.17
C ASN A 133 4.13 14.41 -11.15
N GLU A 134 3.52 15.57 -11.37
CA GLU A 134 2.05 15.72 -11.35
C GLU A 134 1.36 14.80 -12.35
N ALA A 135 1.86 14.67 -13.58
CA ALA A 135 1.25 13.80 -14.59
C ALA A 135 1.19 12.32 -14.14
N GLN A 136 2.23 11.84 -13.43
CA GLN A 136 2.26 10.50 -12.86
C GLN A 136 1.28 10.33 -11.69
N LEU A 137 1.03 11.38 -10.92
CA LEU A 137 0.04 11.35 -9.85
C LEU A 137 -1.39 11.51 -10.38
N ASP A 138 -1.56 12.27 -11.46
CA ASP A 138 -2.84 12.46 -12.15
C ASP A 138 -3.34 11.16 -12.78
N GLU A 139 -2.43 10.34 -13.33
CA GLU A 139 -2.73 9.00 -13.85
C GLU A 139 -3.53 8.18 -12.84
N VAL A 140 -3.01 8.02 -11.61
CA VAL A 140 -3.69 7.23 -10.57
C VAL A 140 -4.91 7.92 -9.98
N ARG A 141 -4.97 9.26 -10.06
CA ARG A 141 -6.14 10.04 -9.65
C ARG A 141 -7.31 9.78 -10.60
N ILE A 142 -7.07 9.83 -11.90
CA ILE A 142 -8.07 9.59 -12.93
C ILE A 142 -8.55 8.14 -12.88
N GLU A 143 -7.62 7.18 -12.73
CA GLU A 143 -7.97 5.76 -12.61
C GLU A 143 -8.84 5.48 -11.38
N ALA A 144 -8.48 6.04 -10.21
CA ALA A 144 -9.30 5.90 -9.01
C ALA A 144 -10.68 6.53 -9.20
N LEU A 145 -10.77 7.73 -9.79
CA LEU A 145 -12.04 8.40 -10.04
C LEU A 145 -12.92 7.59 -11.00
N LYS A 146 -12.35 7.08 -12.09
CA LYS A 146 -13.06 6.26 -13.07
C LYS A 146 -13.58 4.97 -12.43
N PHE A 147 -12.73 4.27 -11.68
CA PHE A 147 -13.13 3.05 -11.00
C PHE A 147 -14.25 3.32 -9.99
N ILE A 148 -14.13 4.38 -9.19
CA ILE A 148 -15.19 4.79 -8.26
C ILE A 148 -16.48 5.03 -9.04
N GLN A 149 -16.47 5.89 -10.07
CA GLN A 149 -17.65 6.22 -10.88
C GLN A 149 -18.35 5.00 -11.50
N GLU A 150 -17.61 3.96 -11.87
CA GLU A 150 -18.17 2.72 -12.41
C GLU A 150 -18.84 1.82 -11.34
N HIS A 151 -18.63 2.11 -10.05
CA HIS A 151 -19.04 1.27 -8.92
C HIS A 151 -19.87 2.01 -7.85
N ILE A 152 -20.35 3.23 -8.15
CA ILE A 152 -21.35 3.98 -7.35
C ILE A 152 -22.66 4.14 -8.10
#